data_AF-A0A914G7W4-F1
#
_entry.id   AF-A0A914G7W4-F1
#
_cell.length_a   1.000
_cell.length_b   1.000
_cell.length_c   1.000
_cell.angle_alpha   90.00
_cell.angle_beta   90.00
_cell.angle_gamma   90.00
#
_symmetry.space_group_name_H-M   'P 1'
#
loop_
_entity.id
_entity.type
_entity.pdbx_description
1 polymer ?
#
loop_
_entity_poly.entity_id
_entity_poly.type
_entity_poly.pdbx_seq_one_letter_code
_entity_poly.pdbx_strand_id
1 'polypeptide(L)'
;MSMTEDQEKRFMDFRDRKALIDKDVMRTDRTHPFFNREKKEHLVCLKDVLMTYMMYDFDLGYVQGMSDFLSPVLVIMDDEVDSFWCFVGLMDRVHENFEMDQLAIKRQLQNIKSLLEIVNPRLANYLESHESDHMYFCFRWILVAFKREFNFDDIMHLWEVLWTDIPCSAFLLLFCVAILDGQTHMIIENKFGLTEILKVCFFLFYY
;
A
#
# COMPACT_ATOMS: atom_id res chain seq x y z
N MET A 1 35.04 0.19 26.40
CA MET A 1 34.31 0.11 25.11
C MET A 1 33.03 0.89 25.30
N SER A 2 32.96 2.12 24.78
CA SER A 2 31.70 2.87 24.68
C SER A 2 31.12 2.67 23.29
N MET A 3 29.80 2.67 23.20
CA MET A 3 29.08 2.65 21.93
C MET A 3 29.30 3.99 21.22
N THR A 4 29.41 3.97 19.89
CA THR A 4 29.44 5.23 19.11
C THR A 4 28.02 5.76 18.93
N GLU A 5 27.88 7.07 18.65
CA GLU A 5 26.58 7.68 18.37
C GLU A 5 25.89 7.02 17.17
N ASP A 6 26.64 6.65 16.13
CA ASP A 6 26.11 5.91 14.98
C ASP A 6 25.58 4.52 15.37
N GLN A 7 26.28 3.83 16.27
CA GLN A 7 25.82 2.53 16.78
C GLN A 7 24.53 2.72 17.60
N GLU A 8 24.48 3.70 18.49
CA GLU A 8 23.28 4.04 19.27
C GLU A 8 22.09 4.34 18.39
N LYS A 9 22.28 5.15 17.33
CA LYS A 9 21.24 5.48 16.36
C LYS A 9 20.72 4.22 15.64
N ARG A 10 21.62 3.39 15.10
CA ARG A 10 21.22 2.15 14.41
C ARG A 10 20.47 1.19 15.32
N PHE A 11 20.85 1.08 16.60
CA PHE A 11 20.11 0.28 17.58
C PHE A 11 18.73 0.84 17.88
N MET A 12 18.59 2.17 17.94
CA MET A 12 17.31 2.86 18.09
C MET A 12 16.40 2.57 16.90
N ASP A 13 16.89 2.81 15.68
CA ASP A 13 16.15 2.57 14.43
C ASP A 13 15.69 1.11 14.31
N PHE A 14 16.59 0.16 14.59
CA PHE A 14 16.26 -1.27 14.59
C PHE A 14 15.14 -1.60 15.58
N ARG A 15 15.24 -1.12 16.82
CA ARG A 15 14.24 -1.39 17.86
C ARG A 15 12.87 -0.83 17.47
N ASP A 16 12.84 0.40 16.96
CA ASP A 16 11.61 1.09 16.64
C ASP A 16 10.92 0.44 15.43
N ARG A 17 11.68 0.09 14.39
CA ARG A 17 11.18 -0.66 13.22
C ARG A 17 10.72 -2.06 13.56
N LYS A 18 11.44 -2.78 14.42
CA LYS A 18 11.00 -4.09 14.95
C LYS A 18 9.66 -3.98 15.69
N ALA A 19 9.46 -2.93 16.49
CA ALA A 19 8.19 -2.72 17.18
C ALA A 19 7.03 -2.45 16.20
N LEU A 20 7.30 -1.77 15.08
CA LEU A 20 6.32 -1.59 14.00
C LEU A 20 5.97 -2.92 13.32
N ILE A 21 6.98 -3.76 13.02
CA ILE A 21 6.76 -5.11 12.47
C ILE A 21 5.87 -5.93 13.43
N ASP A 22 6.22 -5.97 14.72
CA ASP A 22 5.46 -6.71 15.72
C ASP A 22 3.99 -6.26 15.78
N LYS A 23 3.75 -4.94 15.73
CA LYS A 23 2.40 -4.38 15.70
C LYS A 23 1.63 -4.78 14.44
N ASP A 24 2.29 -4.73 13.28
CA ASP A 24 1.67 -4.98 11.98
C ASP A 24 1.37 -6.45 11.74
N VAL A 25 2.32 -7.34 12.03
CA VAL A 25 2.12 -8.81 11.97
C VAL A 25 0.93 -9.23 12.83
N MET A 26 0.74 -8.59 13.98
CA MET A 26 -0.37 -8.93 14.86
C MET A 26 -1.75 -8.59 14.28
N ARG A 27 -1.85 -7.63 13.35
CA ARG A 27 -3.10 -7.19 12.72
C ARG A 27 -3.29 -7.68 11.28
N THR A 28 -2.25 -8.23 10.63
CA THR A 28 -2.30 -8.68 9.23
C THR A 28 -3.32 -9.81 9.03
N ASP A 29 -4.27 -9.57 8.10
CA ASP A 29 -5.18 -10.52 7.45
C ASP A 29 -5.73 -11.64 8.35
N ARG A 30 -6.15 -11.31 9.58
CA ARG A 30 -6.61 -12.27 10.60
C ARG A 30 -7.86 -13.05 10.23
N THR A 31 -8.61 -12.57 9.25
CA THR A 31 -9.78 -13.24 8.67
C THR A 31 -9.38 -14.29 7.63
N HIS A 32 -8.16 -14.23 7.09
CA HIS A 32 -7.66 -15.18 6.13
C HIS A 32 -7.25 -16.49 6.82
N PRO A 33 -7.67 -17.69 6.34
CA PRO A 33 -7.38 -18.96 7.00
C PRO A 33 -5.90 -19.22 7.26
N PHE A 34 -5.03 -18.71 6.38
CA PHE A 34 -3.58 -18.83 6.50
C PHE A 34 -3.02 -18.13 7.76
N PHE A 35 -3.57 -16.98 8.17
CA PHE A 35 -3.11 -16.21 9.33
C PHE A 35 -4.00 -16.35 10.57
N ASN A 36 -4.85 -17.38 10.57
CA ASN A 36 -5.74 -17.68 11.68
C ASN A 36 -4.94 -17.97 12.97
N ARG A 37 -5.54 -17.69 14.13
CA ARG A 37 -4.91 -17.71 15.47
C ARG A 37 -4.30 -19.07 15.86
N GLU A 38 -4.77 -20.15 15.24
CA GLU A 38 -4.26 -21.51 15.48
C GLU A 38 -2.91 -21.75 14.77
N LYS A 39 -2.65 -21.06 13.65
CA LYS A 39 -1.44 -21.21 12.85
C LYS A 39 -0.43 -20.10 13.12
N LYS A 40 0.16 -20.12 14.32
CA LYS A 40 1.16 -19.12 14.72
C LYS A 40 2.42 -19.15 13.87
N GLU A 41 2.75 -20.29 13.27
CA GLU A 41 3.94 -20.47 12.42
C GLU A 41 3.96 -19.52 11.21
N HIS A 42 2.84 -19.30 10.53
CA HIS A 42 2.77 -18.38 9.38
C HIS A 42 3.00 -16.92 9.78
N LEU A 43 2.61 -16.52 11.00
CA LEU A 43 2.89 -15.18 11.52
C LEU A 43 4.35 -15.00 11.92
N VAL A 44 4.97 -16.08 12.42
CA VAL A 44 6.39 -16.11 12.71
C VAL A 44 7.16 -15.96 11.40
N CYS A 45 6.80 -16.75 10.37
CA CYS A 45 7.38 -16.62 9.04
C CYS A 45 7.19 -15.21 8.45
N LEU A 46 5.98 -14.64 8.55
CA LEU A 46 5.71 -13.26 8.10
C LEU A 46 6.64 -12.25 8.80
N LYS A 47 6.82 -12.40 10.11
CA LYS A 47 7.71 -11.56 10.89
C LYS A 47 9.17 -11.76 10.47
N ASP A 48 9.61 -12.99 10.31
CA ASP A 48 11.01 -13.31 10.03
C ASP A 48 11.43 -12.80 8.64
N VAL A 49 10.55 -12.91 7.64
CA VAL A 49 10.79 -12.30 6.32
C VAL A 49 10.86 -10.77 6.40
N LEU A 50 9.96 -10.10 7.14
CA LEU A 50 10.03 -8.64 7.32
C LEU A 50 11.29 -8.19 8.08
N MET A 51 11.68 -8.93 9.11
CA MET A 51 12.91 -8.66 9.86
C MET A 51 14.14 -8.85 8.97
N THR A 52 14.13 -9.87 8.11
CA THR A 52 15.22 -10.13 7.15
C THR A 52 15.28 -9.04 6.09
N TYR A 53 14.14 -8.60 5.55
CA TYR A 53 14.10 -7.48 4.60
C TYR A 53 14.61 -6.18 5.24
N MET A 54 14.20 -5.88 6.47
CA MET A 54 14.71 -4.71 7.20
C MET A 54 16.24 -4.74 7.35
N MET A 55 16.86 -5.92 7.44
CA MET A 55 18.32 -6.04 7.46
C MET A 55 18.94 -5.97 6.06
N TYR A 56 18.23 -6.45 5.04
CA TYR A 56 18.65 -6.41 3.64
C TYR A 56 18.72 -4.96 3.11
N ASP A 57 17.66 -4.18 3.34
CA ASP A 57 17.62 -2.74 3.10
C ASP A 57 17.42 -2.01 4.43
N PHE A 58 18.52 -1.76 5.14
CA PHE A 58 18.48 -1.08 6.42
C PHE A 58 18.29 0.44 6.29
N ASP A 59 18.50 1.03 5.11
CA ASP A 59 18.27 2.45 4.93
C ASP A 59 16.77 2.73 4.88
N LEU A 60 16.02 1.96 4.08
CA LEU A 60 14.55 1.99 4.10
C LEU A 60 14.01 1.36 5.40
N GLY A 61 14.46 0.15 5.73
CA GLY A 61 14.03 -0.64 6.87
C GLY A 61 12.61 -1.18 6.74
N TYR A 62 11.78 -0.92 7.75
CA TYR A 62 10.35 -1.27 7.73
C TYR A 62 9.48 -0.03 7.83
N VAL A 63 8.49 0.04 6.94
CA VAL A 63 7.47 1.09 6.92
C VAL A 63 6.09 0.44 6.95
N GLN A 64 5.17 1.05 7.71
CA GLN A 64 3.82 0.54 7.88
C GLN A 64 3.11 0.40 6.52
N GLY A 65 2.62 -0.81 6.22
CA GLY A 65 2.02 -1.15 4.93
C GLY A 65 2.80 -2.20 4.14
N MET A 66 4.10 -2.37 4.43
CA MET A 66 4.91 -3.43 3.82
C MET A 66 4.40 -4.84 4.13
N SER A 67 3.82 -5.06 5.32
CA SER A 67 3.18 -6.34 5.65
C SER A 67 1.93 -6.64 4.82
N ASP A 68 1.26 -5.61 4.29
CA ASP A 68 0.10 -5.79 3.40
C ASP A 68 0.56 -6.38 2.05
N PHE A 69 1.78 -6.06 1.60
CA PHE A 69 2.41 -6.65 0.41
C PHE A 69 2.92 -8.07 0.63
N LEU A 70 3.61 -8.30 1.74
CA LEU A 70 4.17 -9.62 2.03
C LEU A 70 3.08 -10.67 2.29
N SER A 71 1.95 -10.27 2.90
CA SER A 71 0.89 -11.20 3.30
C SER A 71 0.42 -12.11 2.14
N PRO A 72 0.02 -11.59 0.97
CA PRO A 72 -0.35 -12.46 -0.14
C PRO A 72 0.80 -13.22 -0.77
N VAL A 73 1.99 -12.62 -0.85
CA VAL A 73 3.19 -13.32 -1.36
C VAL A 73 3.44 -14.58 -0.54
N LEU A 74 3.37 -14.47 0.79
CA LEU A 74 3.58 -15.60 1.69
C LEU A 74 2.49 -16.67 1.56
N VAL A 75 1.23 -16.27 1.33
CA VAL A 75 0.13 -17.21 1.08
C VAL A 75 0.33 -18.00 -0.22
N ILE A 76 0.84 -17.35 -1.27
CA ILE A 76 1.03 -17.97 -2.59
C ILE A 76 2.27 -18.85 -2.63
N MET A 77 3.39 -18.37 -2.07
CA MET A 77 4.65 -19.10 -2.12
C MET A 77 4.69 -20.25 -1.09
N ASP A 78 4.08 -20.05 0.09
CA ASP A 78 4.10 -21.00 1.21
C ASP A 78 5.50 -21.54 1.57
N ASP A 79 6.53 -20.74 1.29
CA ASP A 79 7.93 -20.98 1.60
C ASP A 79 8.60 -19.66 2.00
N GLU A 80 9.41 -19.67 3.06
CA GLU A 80 10.02 -18.47 3.64
C GLU A 80 11.01 -17.79 2.68
N VAL A 81 11.85 -18.58 2.00
CA VAL A 81 12.94 -18.08 1.17
C VAL A 81 12.41 -17.55 -0.15
N ASP A 82 11.49 -18.29 -0.78
CA ASP A 82 10.84 -17.85 -2.01
C ASP A 82 9.98 -16.59 -1.75
N SER A 83 9.29 -16.54 -0.61
CA SER A 83 8.55 -15.35 -0.19
C SER A 83 9.46 -14.15 0.00
N PHE A 84 10.64 -14.34 0.62
CA PHE A 84 11.61 -13.27 0.82
C PHE A 84 12.07 -12.68 -0.52
N TRP A 85 12.51 -13.51 -1.47
CA TRP A 85 12.99 -13.00 -2.76
C TRP A 85 11.90 -12.39 -3.62
N CYS A 86 10.68 -12.96 -3.59
CA CYS A 86 9.53 -12.35 -4.26
C CYS A 86 9.17 -11.00 -3.62
N PHE A 87 9.25 -10.89 -2.29
CA PHE A 87 9.03 -9.65 -1.58
C PHE A 87 10.10 -8.60 -1.87
N VAL A 88 11.38 -8.98 -1.99
CA VAL A 88 12.45 -8.07 -2.43
C VAL A 88 12.13 -7.49 -3.81
N GLY A 89 11.81 -8.33 -4.79
CA GLY A 89 11.46 -7.86 -6.14
C GLY A 89 10.21 -6.99 -6.17
N LEU A 90 9.22 -7.29 -5.33
CA LEU A 90 8.03 -6.45 -5.16
C LEU A 90 8.38 -5.10 -4.55
N MET A 91 9.21 -5.09 -3.51
CA MET A 91 9.65 -3.87 -2.85
C MET A 91 10.49 -3.00 -3.78
N ASP A 92 11.35 -3.57 -4.63
CA ASP A 92 12.11 -2.80 -5.63
C ASP A 92 11.17 -2.01 -6.57
N ARG A 93 9.98 -2.55 -6.89
CA ARG A 93 8.98 -1.86 -7.73
C ARG A 93 8.27 -0.71 -7.00
N VAL A 94 8.11 -0.80 -5.68
CA VAL A 94 7.35 0.17 -4.88
C VAL A 94 8.22 0.95 -3.90
N HIS A 95 9.55 0.82 -3.99
CA HIS A 95 10.52 1.32 -3.02
C HIS A 95 10.35 2.81 -2.73
N GLU A 96 10.34 3.62 -3.79
CA GLU A 96 10.19 5.09 -3.69
C GLU A 96 8.90 5.50 -2.95
N ASN A 97 7.86 4.66 -2.94
CA ASN A 97 6.61 4.97 -2.24
C ASN A 97 6.75 4.90 -0.71
N PHE A 98 7.76 4.19 -0.21
CA PHE A 98 8.01 4.01 1.22
C PHE A 98 9.11 4.93 1.76
N GLU A 99 9.74 5.75 0.90
CA GLU A 99 10.73 6.73 1.35
C GLU A 99 10.10 7.79 2.27
N MET A 100 10.90 8.26 3.23
CA MET A 100 10.45 9.14 4.31
C MET A 100 9.91 10.51 3.84
N ASP A 101 10.39 11.02 2.71
CA ASP A 101 9.95 12.32 2.17
C ASP A 101 8.60 12.26 1.42
N GLN A 102 8.16 11.03 1.09
CA GLN A 102 6.94 10.70 0.36
C GLN A 102 6.82 11.43 -1.00
N LEU A 103 7.95 11.82 -1.61
CA LEU A 103 7.93 12.57 -2.87
C LEU A 103 7.31 11.77 -4.01
N ALA A 104 7.58 10.46 -4.09
CA ALA A 104 7.03 9.62 -5.15
C ALA A 104 5.50 9.47 -5.06
N ILE A 105 4.93 9.31 -3.87
CA ILE A 105 3.47 9.27 -3.70
C ILE A 105 2.86 10.63 -4.01
N LYS A 106 3.44 11.74 -3.52
CA LYS A 106 2.93 13.09 -3.84
C LYS A 106 2.89 13.34 -5.35
N ARG A 107 3.94 12.94 -6.07
CA ARG A 107 4.00 13.00 -7.54
C ARG A 107 2.90 12.16 -8.18
N GLN A 108 2.66 10.94 -7.69
CA GLN A 108 1.58 10.09 -8.20
C GLN A 108 0.19 10.64 -7.92
N LEU A 109 -0.05 11.24 -6.76
CA LEU A 109 -1.32 11.91 -6.43
C LEU A 109 -1.57 13.12 -7.35
N GLN A 110 -0.54 13.92 -7.62
CA GLN A 110 -0.62 15.01 -8.60
C GLN A 110 -0.91 14.48 -10.01
N ASN A 111 -0.27 13.39 -10.42
CA ASN A 111 -0.54 12.75 -11.70
C ASN A 111 -1.99 12.24 -11.80
N ILE A 112 -2.56 11.68 -10.72
CA ILE A 112 -3.98 11.29 -10.69
C ILE A 112 -4.87 12.53 -10.87
N LYS A 113 -4.58 13.64 -10.18
CA LYS A 113 -5.30 14.91 -10.37
C LYS A 113 -5.26 15.34 -11.84
N SER A 114 -4.07 15.43 -12.45
CA SER A 114 -3.91 15.85 -13.84
C SER A 114 -4.59 14.91 -14.85
N LEU A 115 -4.53 13.59 -14.60
CA LEU A 115 -5.24 12.62 -15.43
C LEU A 115 -6.77 12.78 -15.30
N LEU A 116 -7.27 13.03 -14.09
CA LEU A 116 -8.70 13.24 -13.84
C LEU A 116 -9.21 14.52 -14.49
N GLU A 117 -8.42 15.60 -14.49
CA GLU A 117 -8.74 16.84 -15.21
C GLU A 117 -8.96 16.62 -16.72
N ILE A 118 -8.28 15.63 -17.30
CA ILE A 118 -8.43 15.26 -18.72
C ILE A 118 -9.62 14.30 -18.91
N VAL A 119 -9.70 13.25 -18.10
CA VAL A 119 -10.68 12.17 -18.26
C VAL A 119 -12.08 12.62 -17.85
N ASN A 120 -12.19 13.33 -16.73
CA ASN A 120 -13.46 13.80 -16.17
C ASN A 120 -13.30 15.19 -15.52
N PRO A 121 -13.28 16.26 -16.34
CA PRO A 121 -13.15 17.63 -15.85
C PRO A 121 -14.27 18.03 -14.87
N ARG A 122 -15.46 17.44 -15.00
CA ARG A 122 -16.60 17.71 -14.11
C ARG A 122 -16.29 17.27 -12.68
N LEU A 123 -15.77 16.05 -12.50
CA LEU A 123 -15.37 15.55 -11.19
C LEU A 123 -14.14 16.32 -10.66
N ALA A 124 -13.15 16.61 -11.50
CA ALA A 124 -11.97 17.38 -11.09
C ALA A 124 -12.36 18.76 -10.51
N ASN A 125 -13.19 19.53 -11.24
CA ASN A 125 -13.69 20.83 -10.78
C ASN A 125 -14.52 20.71 -9.49
N TYR A 126 -15.31 19.65 -9.36
CA TYR A 126 -16.05 19.38 -8.13
C TYR A 126 -15.09 19.18 -6.95
N LEU A 127 -14.06 18.35 -7.09
CA LEU A 127 -13.08 18.08 -6.03
C LEU A 127 -12.31 19.34 -5.65
N GLU A 128 -11.94 20.18 -6.62
CA GLU A 128 -11.27 21.46 -6.37
C GLU A 128 -12.15 22.43 -5.58
N SER A 129 -13.43 22.57 -5.97
CA SER A 129 -14.37 23.42 -5.22
C SER A 129 -14.67 22.95 -3.79
N HIS A 130 -14.30 21.71 -3.45
CA HIS A 130 -14.45 21.09 -2.12
C HIS A 130 -13.10 20.83 -1.44
N GLU A 131 -12.02 21.51 -1.86
CA GLU A 131 -10.68 21.42 -1.25
C GLU A 131 -10.15 19.98 -1.15
N SER A 132 -10.54 19.13 -2.10
CA SER A 132 -10.25 17.70 -2.15
C SER A 132 -9.39 17.31 -3.36
N ASP A 133 -8.87 18.28 -4.10
CA ASP A 133 -8.06 18.09 -5.32
C ASP A 133 -6.63 17.58 -5.04
N HIS A 134 -6.18 17.58 -3.78
CA HIS A 134 -4.91 16.95 -3.38
C HIS A 134 -4.94 15.41 -3.43
N MET A 135 -6.10 14.81 -3.69
CA MET A 135 -6.29 13.36 -3.88
C MET A 135 -5.86 12.48 -2.70
N TYR A 136 -5.72 13.02 -1.48
CA TYR A 136 -5.24 12.25 -0.31
C TYR A 136 -6.10 11.01 0.02
N PHE A 137 -7.36 10.96 -0.44
CA PHE A 137 -8.19 9.75 -0.34
C PHE A 137 -7.67 8.58 -1.20
N CYS A 138 -6.86 8.83 -2.22
CA CYS A 138 -6.15 7.81 -3.00
C CYS A 138 -4.79 7.41 -2.39
N PHE A 139 -4.32 8.05 -1.32
CA PHE A 139 -2.98 7.79 -0.74
C PHE A 139 -2.78 6.30 -0.45
N ARG A 140 -3.77 5.68 0.20
CA ARG A 140 -3.72 4.26 0.57
C ARG A 140 -3.78 3.35 -0.65
N TRP A 141 -4.54 3.73 -1.68
CA TRP A 141 -4.63 2.96 -2.93
C TRP A 141 -3.27 2.83 -3.58
N ILE A 142 -2.48 3.91 -3.59
CA ILE A 142 -1.13 3.90 -4.14
C ILE A 142 -0.16 3.16 -3.21
N LEU A 143 -0.15 3.52 -1.91
CA LEU A 143 0.83 3.00 -0.96
C LEU A 143 0.83 1.48 -0.88
N VAL A 144 -0.34 0.84 -0.91
CA VAL A 144 -0.47 -0.63 -0.82
C VAL A 144 -1.14 -1.23 -2.05
N ALA A 145 -1.04 -0.56 -3.20
CA ALA A 145 -1.57 -0.99 -4.50
C ALA A 145 -2.96 -1.65 -4.41
N PHE A 146 -3.92 -0.96 -3.75
CA PHE A 146 -5.30 -1.41 -3.51
C PHE A 146 -5.53 -2.63 -2.62
N LYS A 147 -4.51 -3.21 -1.96
CA LYS A 147 -4.67 -4.41 -1.11
C LYS A 147 -5.75 -4.33 -0.03
N ARG A 148 -6.04 -3.13 0.45
CA ARG A 148 -7.04 -2.90 1.50
C ARG A 148 -8.44 -2.68 0.96
N GLU A 149 -8.57 -2.54 -0.35
CA GLU A 149 -9.82 -2.27 -1.02
C GLU A 149 -10.43 -3.56 -1.56
N PHE A 150 -9.63 -4.52 -2.01
CA PHE A 150 -10.12 -5.78 -2.58
C PHE A 150 -9.98 -6.97 -1.64
N ASN A 151 -10.82 -7.99 -1.85
CA ASN A 151 -10.61 -9.31 -1.24
C ASN A 151 -9.35 -9.98 -1.82
N PHE A 152 -8.95 -11.11 -1.25
CA PHE A 152 -7.70 -11.80 -1.62
C PHE A 152 -7.66 -12.19 -3.11
N ASP A 153 -8.72 -12.79 -3.63
CA ASP A 153 -8.74 -13.29 -5.00
C ASP A 153 -8.71 -12.13 -6.00
N ASP A 154 -9.47 -11.07 -5.75
CA ASP A 154 -9.52 -9.89 -6.62
C ASP A 154 -8.20 -9.13 -6.62
N ILE A 155 -7.54 -8.98 -5.46
CA ILE A 155 -6.26 -8.28 -5.40
C ILE A 155 -5.15 -9.06 -6.12
N MET A 156 -5.16 -10.40 -6.05
CA MET A 156 -4.18 -11.23 -6.78
C MET A 156 -4.32 -11.05 -8.28
N HIS A 157 -5.54 -11.11 -8.82
CA HIS A 157 -5.77 -10.83 -10.24
C HIS A 157 -5.34 -9.41 -10.64
N LEU A 158 -5.66 -8.40 -9.81
CA LEU A 158 -5.24 -7.04 -10.07
C LEU A 158 -3.72 -6.91 -10.11
N TRP A 159 -3.01 -7.52 -9.14
CA TRP A 159 -1.55 -7.48 -9.08
C TRP A 159 -0.88 -8.19 -10.24
N GLU A 160 -1.39 -9.35 -10.66
CA GLU A 160 -0.91 -10.04 -11.87
C GLU A 160 -0.94 -9.11 -13.09
N VAL A 161 -2.03 -8.37 -13.27
CA VAL A 161 -2.16 -7.40 -14.38
C VAL A 161 -1.22 -6.20 -14.18
N LEU A 162 -1.20 -5.60 -12.98
CA LEU A 162 -0.34 -4.45 -12.68
C LEU A 162 1.15 -4.75 -12.88
N TRP A 163 1.59 -5.97 -12.56
CA TRP A 163 2.98 -6.39 -12.72
C TRP A 163 3.41 -6.64 -14.17
N THR A 164 2.47 -6.68 -15.12
CA THR A 164 2.80 -6.73 -16.54
C THR A 164 3.31 -5.40 -17.10
N ASP A 165 3.08 -4.28 -16.39
CA ASP A 165 3.36 -2.92 -16.87
C ASP A 165 2.68 -2.57 -18.22
N ILE A 166 1.61 -3.29 -18.55
CA ILE A 166 0.81 -3.10 -19.77
C ILE A 166 -0.54 -2.48 -19.39
N PRO A 167 -1.03 -1.48 -20.16
CA PRO A 167 -0.44 -0.90 -21.37
C PRO A 167 0.68 0.12 -21.09
N CYS A 168 0.93 0.50 -19.83
CA CYS A 168 1.99 1.43 -19.47
C CYS A 168 2.45 1.23 -18.00
N SER A 169 3.63 1.75 -17.67
CA SER A 169 4.20 1.67 -16.31
C SER A 169 3.40 2.40 -15.23
N ALA A 170 2.52 3.33 -15.61
CA ALA A 170 1.66 4.08 -14.70
C ALA A 170 0.22 3.53 -14.65
N PHE A 171 0.01 2.25 -15.02
CA PHE A 171 -1.33 1.66 -15.11
C PHE A 171 -2.11 1.71 -13.79
N LEU A 172 -1.42 1.63 -12.64
CA LEU A 172 -2.04 1.84 -11.32
C LEU A 172 -2.77 3.19 -11.22
N LEU A 173 -2.20 4.26 -11.78
CA LEU A 173 -2.81 5.59 -11.73
C LEU A 173 -4.03 5.69 -12.64
N LEU A 174 -4.00 5.03 -13.80
CA LEU A 174 -5.16 4.92 -14.68
C LEU A 174 -6.29 4.14 -13.99
N PHE A 175 -5.95 3.08 -13.25
CA PHE A 175 -6.92 2.32 -12.47
C PHE A 175 -7.55 3.18 -11.36
N CYS A 176 -6.76 4.00 -10.65
CA CYS A 176 -7.30 4.99 -9.70
C CYS A 176 -8.31 5.94 -10.37
N VAL A 177 -7.97 6.49 -11.53
CA VAL A 177 -8.83 7.42 -12.26
C VAL A 177 -10.10 6.72 -12.76
N ALA A 178 -10.01 5.48 -13.23
CA ALA A 178 -11.16 4.69 -13.67
C ALA A 178 -12.16 4.44 -12.53
N ILE A 179 -11.66 4.13 -11.32
CA ILE A 179 -12.50 4.01 -10.13
C ILE A 179 -13.19 5.35 -9.84
N LEU A 180 -12.44 6.45 -9.80
CA LEU A 180 -13.00 7.78 -9.51
C LEU A 180 -14.06 8.20 -10.53
N ASP A 181 -13.78 7.98 -11.81
CA ASP A 181 -14.72 8.26 -12.89
C ASP A 181 -16.04 7.50 -12.68
N GLY A 182 -15.97 6.20 -12.37
CA GLY A 182 -17.13 5.38 -12.05
C GLY A 182 -17.94 5.85 -10.83
N GLN A 183 -17.31 6.54 -9.87
CA GLN A 183 -17.97 7.07 -8.67
C GLN A 183 -18.48 8.51 -8.81
N THR A 184 -18.25 9.15 -9.96
CA THR A 184 -18.59 10.57 -10.20
C THR A 184 -20.01 10.93 -9.78
N HIS A 185 -20.98 10.11 -10.21
CA HIS A 185 -22.39 10.36 -9.94
C HIS A 185 -22.68 10.36 -8.44
N MET A 186 -22.20 9.35 -7.73
CA MET A 186 -22.40 9.23 -6.29
C MET A 186 -21.72 10.38 -5.52
N ILE A 187 -20.50 10.76 -5.89
CA ILE A 187 -19.76 11.85 -5.23
C ILE A 187 -20.48 13.19 -5.41
N ILE A 188 -20.84 13.53 -6.65
CA ILE A 188 -21.40 14.84 -6.97
C ILE A 188 -22.84 14.98 -6.50
N GLU A 189 -23.70 13.99 -6.74
CA GLU A 189 -25.13 14.10 -6.41
C GLU A 189 -25.38 14.13 -4.91
N ASN A 190 -24.62 13.35 -4.15
CA ASN A 190 -24.71 13.36 -2.69
C ASN A 190 -23.91 14.50 -2.04
N LYS A 191 -23.27 15.35 -2.85
CA LYS A 191 -22.47 16.50 -2.40
C LYS A 191 -21.41 16.10 -1.35
N PHE A 192 -20.72 15.00 -1.61
CA PHE A 192 -19.70 14.49 -0.71
C PHE A 192 -18.52 15.46 -0.62
N GLY A 193 -18.11 15.78 0.61
CA GLY A 193 -16.84 16.43 0.89
C GLY A 193 -15.73 15.39 1.10
N LEU A 194 -14.54 15.86 1.47
CA LEU A 194 -13.37 15.00 1.69
C LEU A 194 -13.66 13.81 2.61
N THR A 195 -14.38 14.03 3.71
CA THR A 195 -14.66 12.99 4.71
C THR A 195 -15.56 11.87 4.15
N GLU A 196 -16.57 12.23 3.36
CA GLU A 196 -17.49 11.29 2.73
C GLU A 196 -16.81 10.56 1.56
N ILE A 197 -16.01 11.26 0.75
CA ILE A 197 -15.22 10.66 -0.34
C ILE A 197 -14.26 9.63 0.24
N LEU A 198 -13.56 9.98 1.33
CA LEU A 198 -12.73 9.03 2.07
C LEU A 198 -13.55 7.77 2.38
N LYS A 199 -14.68 7.90 3.09
CA LYS A 199 -15.55 6.75 3.47
C LYS A 199 -15.95 5.92 2.26
N VAL A 200 -16.45 6.55 1.20
CA VAL A 200 -16.81 5.86 -0.04
C VAL A 200 -15.62 5.04 -0.52
N CYS A 201 -14.46 5.68 -0.69
CA CYS A 201 -13.24 5.03 -1.16
C CYS A 201 -12.78 3.86 -0.28
N PHE A 202 -13.15 3.82 1.02
CA PHE A 202 -12.93 2.67 1.92
C PHE A 202 -13.95 1.54 1.76
N PHE A 203 -15.16 1.81 1.26
CA PHE A 203 -16.28 0.84 1.19
C PHE A 203 -16.62 0.35 -0.23
N LEU A 204 -15.91 0.83 -1.26
CA LEU A 204 -16.23 0.60 -2.68
C LEU A 204 -16.37 -0.86 -3.11
N PHE A 205 -15.82 -1.80 -2.35
CA PHE A 205 -15.72 -3.21 -2.75
C PHE A 205 -16.31 -4.18 -1.70
N TYR A 206 -17.11 -3.66 -0.76
CA TYR A 206 -17.80 -4.46 0.26
C TYR A 206 -19.28 -4.74 -0.09
N TYR A 207 -19.68 -4.54 -1.34
CA TYR A 207 -21.04 -4.82 -1.85
C TYR A 207 -21.00 -5.82 -3.00
#